data_AF-A0A7S0A7U5-F1
#
_entry.id   AF-A0A7S0A7U5-F1
#
_cell.length_a   1.000
_cell.length_b   1.000
_cell.length_c   1.000
_cell.angle_alpha   90.00
_cell.angle_beta   90.00
_cell.angle_gamma   90.00
#
_symmetry.space_group_name_H-M   'P 1'
#
loop_
_entity.id
_entity.type
_entity.pdbx_description
1 polymer ?
#
loop_
_entity_poly.entity_id
_entity_poly.type
_entity_poly.pdbx_seq_one_letter_code
_entity_poly.pdbx_strand_id
1 'polypeptide(L)'
;FECAMPASMAPVGLQTSGRELREMLQKSGLRLKTEGAEKLDFLVWLADQVKGSIEEQRKMHLTLSELGDFLRREQLDSRQLDAKGAVSGLLALRRRELRRLSYDESRVREMESKDACFEQALMRMPAKEVAGCFGTDVAQSPKLAAGSSTQVPCFDGVGAACSAGAPHAAAPPSPSTCSTPSTMKGRSPAESPSSSSASPCPVAGASSASSTPTRMSAEAKESKAAAAGKADSNYFIGGDDELDVAEEDFCPSIVPEVFT
;
A
#
# COMPACT_ATOMS: atom_id res chain seq x y z
N PHE A 1 -18.67 19.40 -25.30
CA PHE A 1 -17.64 20.27 -24.71
C PHE A 1 -16.84 19.45 -23.70
N GLU A 2 -15.83 18.72 -24.16
CA GLU A 2 -14.79 18.25 -23.26
C GLU A 2 -13.91 19.45 -22.92
N CYS A 3 -13.97 19.91 -21.68
CA CYS A 3 -12.96 20.83 -21.17
C CYS A 3 -11.68 20.01 -21.00
N ALA A 4 -10.73 20.18 -21.94
CA ALA A 4 -9.39 19.66 -21.80
C ALA A 4 -8.78 20.26 -20.52
N MET A 5 -8.79 19.48 -19.44
CA MET A 5 -8.14 19.89 -18.21
C MET A 5 -6.65 20.07 -18.49
N PRO A 6 -6.03 21.18 -18.06
CA PRO A 6 -4.60 21.36 -18.25
C PRO A 6 -3.89 20.17 -17.62
N ALA A 7 -2.92 19.60 -18.32
CA ALA A 7 -2.08 18.53 -17.81
C ALA A 7 -1.25 19.08 -16.65
N SER A 8 -1.84 19.04 -15.45
CA SER A 8 -1.21 19.42 -14.20
C SER A 8 0.08 18.61 -14.09
N MET A 9 1.21 19.29 -14.01
CA MET A 9 2.49 18.63 -13.77
C MET A 9 2.41 18.00 -12.38
N ALA A 10 2.09 16.71 -12.34
CA ALA A 10 1.99 15.95 -11.11
C ALA A 10 3.31 16.12 -10.35
N PRO A 11 3.28 16.54 -9.07
CA PRO A 11 4.48 16.88 -8.34
C PRO A 11 5.32 15.62 -8.15
N VAL A 12 6.60 15.72 -8.48
CA VAL A 12 7.47 14.55 -8.58
C VAL A 12 7.87 14.07 -7.18
N GLY A 13 7.39 12.88 -6.81
CA GLY A 13 7.72 12.20 -5.56
C GLY A 13 6.78 12.50 -4.38
N LEU A 14 7.05 11.85 -3.24
CA LEU A 14 6.19 11.90 -2.06
C LEU A 14 6.10 13.29 -1.43
N GLN A 15 4.89 13.85 -1.43
CA GLN A 15 4.57 15.16 -0.85
C GLN A 15 4.55 15.12 0.68
N THR A 16 4.11 14.01 1.24
CA THR A 16 4.02 13.77 2.70
C THR A 16 5.39 13.84 3.36
N SER A 17 5.46 14.41 4.56
CA SER A 17 6.71 14.52 5.31
C SER A 17 7.16 13.17 5.88
N GLY A 18 8.48 12.93 5.98
CA GLY A 18 9.00 11.70 6.58
C GLY A 18 8.62 11.52 8.06
N ARG A 19 8.42 12.64 8.78
CA ARG A 19 7.90 12.64 10.16
C ARG A 19 6.48 12.10 10.23
N GLU A 20 5.64 12.49 9.28
CA GLU A 20 4.23 12.10 9.23
C GLU A 20 4.05 10.64 8.81
N LEU A 21 4.80 10.18 7.80
CA LEU A 21 4.87 8.75 7.47
C LEU A 21 5.29 7.90 8.68
N ARG A 22 6.27 8.38 9.46
CA ARG A 22 6.71 7.73 10.71
C ARG A 22 5.59 7.71 11.77
N GLU A 23 4.79 8.77 11.89
CA GLU A 23 3.65 8.82 12.82
C GLU A 23 2.55 7.83 12.40
N MET A 24 2.20 7.78 11.10
CA MET A 24 1.26 6.77 10.57
C MET A 24 1.76 5.34 10.82
N LEU A 25 3.07 5.10 10.66
CA LEU A 25 3.70 3.80 10.90
C LEU A 25 3.64 3.38 12.39
N GLN A 26 3.78 4.34 13.30
CA GLN A 26 3.59 4.09 14.74
C GLN A 26 2.12 3.79 15.06
N LYS A 27 1.17 4.49 14.42
CA LYS A 27 -0.27 4.24 14.55
C LYS A 27 -0.71 2.91 13.94
N SER A 28 -0.05 2.42 12.89
CA SER A 28 -0.28 1.07 12.35
C SER A 28 0.29 -0.05 13.23
N GLY A 29 0.95 0.29 14.35
CA GLY A 29 1.45 -0.64 15.36
C GLY A 29 2.93 -1.00 15.24
N LEU A 30 3.61 -0.57 14.17
CA LEU A 30 4.98 -0.97 13.90
C LEU A 30 5.99 -0.11 14.67
N ARG A 31 6.80 -0.77 15.51
CA ARG A 31 7.83 -0.14 16.36
C ARG A 31 9.25 -0.42 15.84
N LEU A 32 9.56 0.08 14.65
CA LEU A 32 10.91 0.01 14.09
C LEU A 32 11.83 1.14 14.58
N LYS A 33 13.14 0.86 14.60
CA LYS A 33 14.17 1.91 14.66
C LYS A 33 14.21 2.56 13.28
N THR A 34 14.06 3.88 13.24
CA THR A 34 13.84 4.66 12.01
C THR A 34 15.02 5.59 11.70
N GLU A 35 16.20 5.23 12.17
CA GLU A 35 17.46 5.93 11.93
C GLU A 35 18.00 5.52 10.56
N GLY A 36 18.35 6.50 9.72
CA GLY A 36 18.85 6.27 8.35
C GLY A 36 17.80 5.86 7.30
N ALA A 37 16.57 5.54 7.70
CA ALA A 37 15.49 5.15 6.77
C ALA A 37 14.97 6.33 5.93
N GLU A 38 14.78 6.11 4.63
CA GLU A 38 14.28 7.11 3.68
C GLU A 38 12.75 7.20 3.67
N LYS A 39 12.20 8.21 2.97
CA LYS A 39 10.74 8.35 2.80
C LYS A 39 10.10 7.11 2.18
N LEU A 40 10.78 6.48 1.21
CA LEU A 40 10.26 5.30 0.53
C LEU A 40 10.22 4.08 1.47
N ASP A 41 11.22 3.89 2.33
CA ASP A 41 11.23 2.79 3.30
C ASP A 41 10.00 2.87 4.22
N PHE A 42 9.66 4.07 4.71
CA PHE A 42 8.45 4.26 5.51
C PHE A 42 7.16 3.93 4.72
N LEU A 43 7.09 4.24 3.43
CA LEU A 43 5.94 3.88 2.58
C LEU A 43 5.85 2.37 2.38
N VAL A 44 6.98 1.69 2.11
CA VAL A 44 7.03 0.24 1.94
C VAL A 44 6.58 -0.45 3.23
N TRP A 45 7.16 -0.07 4.38
CA TRP A 45 6.79 -0.63 5.69
C TRP A 45 5.35 -0.30 6.09
N LEU A 46 4.83 0.87 5.75
CA LEU A 46 3.43 1.23 6.02
C LEU A 46 2.48 0.33 5.24
N ALA A 47 2.76 0.09 3.96
CA ALA A 47 1.96 -0.81 3.13
C ALA A 47 2.02 -2.25 3.65
N ASP A 48 3.20 -2.79 3.98
CA ASP A 48 3.31 -4.16 4.50
C ASP A 48 2.66 -4.32 5.88
N GLN A 49 2.79 -3.32 6.77
CA GLN A 49 2.13 -3.34 8.08
C GLN A 49 0.61 -3.29 7.95
N VAL A 50 0.06 -2.50 7.01
CA VAL A 50 -1.39 -2.43 6.76
C VAL A 50 -1.89 -3.74 6.14
N LYS A 51 -1.15 -4.34 5.19
CA LYS A 51 -1.45 -5.68 4.63
C LYS A 51 -1.51 -6.73 5.75
N GLY A 52 -0.42 -6.92 6.50
CA GLY A 52 -0.34 -7.91 7.57
C GLY A 52 -1.42 -7.72 8.63
N SER A 53 -1.70 -6.47 9.02
CA SER A 53 -2.79 -6.18 9.97
C SER A 53 -4.18 -6.58 9.44
N ILE A 54 -4.43 -6.49 8.13
CA ILE A 54 -5.68 -6.93 7.51
C ILE A 54 -5.73 -8.46 7.37
N GLU A 55 -4.62 -9.10 6.98
CA GLU A 55 -4.51 -10.57 6.87
C GLU A 55 -4.71 -11.25 8.23
N GLU A 56 -4.12 -10.69 9.29
CA GLU A 56 -4.22 -11.18 10.67
C GLU A 56 -5.48 -10.68 11.41
N GLN A 57 -6.36 -9.92 10.73
CA GLN A 57 -7.54 -9.23 11.31
C GLN A 57 -7.22 -8.39 12.58
N ARG A 58 -5.98 -7.88 12.67
CA ARG A 58 -5.50 -7.08 13.81
C ARG A 58 -5.98 -5.65 13.69
N LYS A 59 -6.62 -5.14 14.75
CA LYS A 59 -6.99 -3.73 14.86
C LYS A 59 -5.76 -2.83 15.08
N MET A 60 -5.62 -1.80 14.25
CA MET A 60 -4.59 -0.77 14.34
C MET A 60 -5.14 0.55 14.91
N HIS A 61 -4.26 1.47 15.31
CA HIS A 61 -4.66 2.82 15.76
C HIS A 61 -4.76 3.84 14.63
N LEU A 62 -4.17 3.54 13.46
CA LEU A 62 -4.29 4.36 12.25
C LEU A 62 -5.76 4.38 11.80
N THR A 63 -6.33 5.58 11.62
CA THR A 63 -7.73 5.71 11.18
C THR A 63 -7.86 5.73 9.66
N LEU A 64 -9.06 5.41 9.17
CA LEU A 64 -9.33 5.47 7.73
C LEU A 64 -9.31 6.91 7.21
N SER A 65 -9.69 7.91 8.02
CA SER A 65 -9.57 9.32 7.62
C SER A 65 -8.11 9.73 7.43
N GLU A 66 -7.22 9.39 8.37
CA GLU A 66 -5.78 9.72 8.28
C GLU A 66 -5.14 9.10 7.02
N LEU A 67 -5.44 7.84 6.72
CA LEU A 67 -4.99 7.19 5.49
C LEU A 67 -5.58 7.85 4.24
N GLY A 68 -6.83 8.29 4.28
CA GLY A 68 -7.45 9.01 3.17
C GLY A 68 -6.89 10.42 2.95
N ASP A 69 -6.58 11.16 4.01
CA ASP A 69 -5.92 12.47 3.95
C ASP A 69 -4.49 12.37 3.42
N PHE A 70 -3.78 11.29 3.75
CA PHE A 70 -2.51 10.94 3.13
C PHE A 70 -2.65 10.73 1.61
N LEU A 71 -3.54 9.84 1.16
CA LEU A 71 -3.71 9.51 -0.26
C LEU A 71 -4.16 10.71 -1.11
N ARG A 72 -5.04 11.57 -0.57
CA ARG A 72 -5.45 12.83 -1.22
C ARG A 72 -4.27 13.75 -1.51
N ARG A 73 -3.30 13.86 -0.58
CA ARG A 73 -2.11 14.71 -0.76
C ARG A 73 -1.12 14.15 -1.78
N GLU A 74 -1.09 12.83 -1.92
CA GLU A 74 -0.30 12.14 -2.95
C GLU A 74 -1.02 12.05 -4.31
N GLN A 75 -2.12 12.79 -4.48
CA GLN A 75 -2.91 12.93 -5.70
C GLN A 75 -3.54 11.61 -6.21
N LEU A 76 -3.88 10.70 -5.29
CA LEU A 76 -4.69 9.53 -5.59
C LEU A 76 -6.16 9.87 -5.39
N ASP A 77 -6.74 10.45 -6.44
CA ASP A 77 -8.13 10.92 -6.50
C ASP A 77 -9.13 9.77 -6.30
N SER A 78 -9.56 9.63 -5.05
CA SER A 78 -10.57 8.67 -4.63
C SER A 78 -11.61 9.42 -3.81
N ARG A 79 -12.53 10.07 -4.54
CA ARG A 79 -13.61 10.93 -4.02
C ARG A 79 -14.47 10.27 -2.93
N GLN A 80 -14.50 8.93 -2.90
CA GLN A 80 -15.06 8.13 -1.83
C GLN A 80 -14.06 6.99 -1.55
N LEU A 81 -13.23 7.18 -0.54
CA LEU A 81 -12.33 6.14 -0.03
C LEU A 81 -13.07 5.24 0.95
N ASP A 82 -13.56 4.12 0.43
CA ASP A 82 -13.89 2.98 1.27
C ASP A 82 -12.58 2.33 1.79
N ALA A 83 -12.69 1.46 2.80
CA ALA A 83 -11.52 0.85 3.41
C ALA A 83 -10.67 0.04 2.40
N LYS A 84 -11.31 -0.60 1.41
CA LYS A 84 -10.58 -1.32 0.35
C LYS A 84 -9.89 -0.36 -0.60
N GLY A 85 -10.59 0.66 -1.11
CA GLY A 85 -10.03 1.67 -2.00
C GLY A 85 -8.83 2.41 -1.37
N ALA A 86 -8.83 2.62 -0.05
CA ALA A 86 -7.71 3.23 0.65
C ALA A 86 -6.48 2.31 0.66
N VAL A 87 -6.68 1.02 0.91
CA VAL A 87 -5.60 0.03 0.88
C VAL A 87 -5.07 -0.15 -0.55
N SER A 88 -5.94 -0.33 -1.55
CA SER A 88 -5.55 -0.36 -2.97
C SER A 88 -4.83 0.91 -3.42
N GLY A 89 -5.26 2.08 -2.95
CA GLY A 89 -4.56 3.36 -3.19
C GLY A 89 -3.16 3.37 -2.60
N LEU A 90 -2.97 2.87 -1.38
CA LEU A 90 -1.65 2.75 -0.74
C LEU A 90 -0.70 1.82 -1.51
N LEU A 91 -1.21 0.70 -2.04
CA LEU A 91 -0.40 -0.21 -2.87
C LEU A 91 -0.08 0.38 -4.24
N ALA A 92 -1.04 1.06 -4.88
CA ALA A 92 -0.80 1.80 -6.12
C ALA A 92 0.25 2.91 -5.94
N LEU A 93 0.22 3.63 -4.82
CA LEU A 93 1.25 4.62 -4.46
C LEU A 93 2.63 3.98 -4.32
N ARG A 94 2.72 2.84 -3.64
CA ARG A 94 3.97 2.07 -3.47
C ARG A 94 4.57 1.67 -4.81
N ARG A 95 3.77 1.09 -5.72
CA ARG A 95 4.21 0.73 -7.08
C ARG A 95 4.68 1.96 -7.87
N ARG A 96 3.96 3.09 -7.77
CA ARG A 96 4.34 4.36 -8.43
C ARG A 96 5.72 4.85 -8.01
N GLU A 97 5.99 4.92 -6.71
CA GLU A 97 7.25 5.46 -6.20
C GLU A 97 8.44 4.52 -6.39
N LEU A 98 8.23 3.19 -6.31
CA LEU A 98 9.27 2.19 -6.60
C LEU A 98 9.74 2.28 -8.06
N ARG A 99 8.80 2.29 -9.02
CA ARG A 99 9.12 2.47 -10.45
C ARG A 99 9.83 3.80 -10.72
N ARG A 100 9.39 4.89 -10.08
CA ARG A 100 9.94 6.24 -10.28
C ARG A 100 11.41 6.34 -9.84
N LEU A 101 11.82 5.58 -8.84
CA LEU A 101 13.19 5.61 -8.29
C LEU A 101 14.12 4.57 -8.93
N SER A 102 13.64 3.80 -9.93
CA SER A 102 14.43 2.79 -10.64
C SER A 102 15.17 1.84 -9.69
N TYR A 103 14.45 1.37 -8.66
CA TYR A 103 14.90 0.22 -7.87
C TYR A 103 15.08 -1.00 -8.77
N ASP A 104 15.89 -1.96 -8.33
CA ASP A 104 16.08 -3.25 -9.00
C ASP A 104 14.73 -3.81 -9.49
N GLU A 105 14.59 -3.87 -10.82
CA GLU A 105 13.37 -4.29 -11.53
C GLU A 105 12.88 -5.67 -11.06
N SER A 106 13.80 -6.53 -10.62
CA SER A 106 13.51 -7.85 -10.04
C SER A 106 12.71 -7.71 -8.75
N ARG A 107 13.18 -6.85 -7.83
CA ARG A 107 12.53 -6.56 -6.56
C ARG A 107 11.23 -5.77 -6.74
N VAL A 108 11.18 -4.87 -7.73
CA VAL A 108 9.93 -4.17 -8.09
C VAL A 108 8.88 -5.18 -8.56
N ARG A 109 9.23 -6.09 -9.49
CA ARG A 109 8.32 -7.14 -9.99
C ARG A 109 7.83 -8.07 -8.87
N GLU A 110 8.71 -8.50 -7.97
CA GLU A 110 8.35 -9.32 -6.80
C GLU A 110 7.32 -8.61 -5.91
N MET A 111 7.54 -7.34 -5.60
CA MET A 111 6.59 -6.54 -4.81
C MET A 111 5.27 -6.31 -5.54
N GLU A 112 5.29 -6.13 -6.87
CA GLU A 112 4.09 -5.99 -7.68
C GLU A 112 3.24 -7.26 -7.72
N SER A 113 3.87 -8.44 -7.85
CA SER A 113 3.18 -9.73 -7.74
C SER A 113 2.53 -9.89 -6.36
N LYS A 114 3.28 -9.62 -5.28
CA LYS A 114 2.79 -9.65 -3.89
C LYS A 114 1.64 -8.67 -3.63
N ASP A 115 1.59 -7.55 -4.33
CA ASP A 115 0.49 -6.58 -4.21
C ASP A 115 -0.71 -6.96 -5.08
N ALA A 116 -0.51 -7.50 -6.28
CA ALA A 116 -1.59 -8.02 -7.11
C ALA A 116 -2.31 -9.22 -6.45
N CYS A 117 -1.54 -10.13 -5.84
CA CYS A 117 -2.06 -11.27 -5.08
C CYS A 117 -2.95 -10.80 -3.91
N PHE A 118 -2.46 -9.82 -3.14
CA PHE A 118 -3.23 -9.25 -2.03
C PHE A 118 -4.44 -8.42 -2.49
N GLU A 119 -4.35 -7.65 -3.57
CA GLU A 119 -5.50 -6.95 -4.15
C GLU A 119 -6.62 -7.93 -4.56
N GLN A 120 -6.25 -9.11 -5.08
CA GLN A 120 -7.22 -10.17 -5.36
C GLN A 120 -7.88 -10.73 -4.10
N ALA A 121 -7.13 -10.93 -3.02
CA ALA A 121 -7.67 -11.33 -1.72
C ALA A 121 -8.60 -10.24 -1.12
N LEU A 122 -8.15 -8.98 -1.16
CA LEU A 122 -8.89 -7.81 -0.67
C LEU A 122 -10.23 -7.63 -1.39
N MET A 123 -10.33 -7.97 -2.69
CA MET A 123 -11.62 -7.99 -3.40
C MET A 123 -12.61 -9.00 -2.79
N ARG A 124 -12.13 -10.17 -2.34
CA ARG A 124 -12.97 -11.23 -1.74
C ARG A 124 -13.38 -10.95 -0.28
N MET A 125 -12.53 -10.25 0.48
CA MET A 125 -12.82 -9.91 1.89
C MET A 125 -14.07 -9.02 2.04
N PRO A 126 -14.95 -9.23 3.05
CA PRO A 126 -16.03 -8.30 3.36
C PRO A 126 -15.51 -6.90 3.74
N ALA A 127 -16.09 -5.84 3.16
CA ALA A 127 -15.65 -4.46 3.43
C ALA A 127 -15.72 -4.05 4.92
N LYS A 128 -16.66 -4.64 5.67
CA LYS A 128 -16.81 -4.48 7.13
C LYS A 128 -15.60 -5.00 7.93
N GLU A 129 -14.94 -6.06 7.47
CA GLU A 129 -13.80 -6.68 8.16
C GLU A 129 -12.54 -5.86 7.91
N VAL A 130 -12.31 -5.48 6.65
CA VAL A 130 -11.24 -4.53 6.28
C VAL A 130 -11.38 -3.21 7.05
N ALA A 131 -12.59 -2.64 7.11
CA ALA A 131 -12.86 -1.42 7.89
C ALA A 131 -12.69 -1.62 9.41
N GLY A 132 -13.04 -2.80 9.94
CA GLY A 132 -12.90 -3.15 11.36
C GLY A 132 -11.45 -3.23 11.84
N CYS A 133 -10.50 -3.46 10.92
CA CYS A 133 -9.06 -3.43 11.20
C CYS A 133 -8.55 -2.01 11.49
N PHE A 134 -9.22 -0.95 11.05
CA PHE A 134 -8.77 0.43 11.27
C PHE A 134 -9.19 0.99 12.63
N GLY A 135 -8.46 2.02 13.07
CA GLY A 135 -8.85 2.84 14.20
C GLY A 135 -10.18 3.52 13.90
N THR A 136 -11.11 3.49 14.86
CA THR A 136 -12.27 4.38 14.84
C THR A 136 -11.77 5.80 15.01
N ASP A 137 -12.23 6.72 14.17
CA ASP A 137 -12.08 8.15 14.45
C ASP A 137 -12.79 8.44 15.79
N VAL A 138 -12.00 8.48 16.87
CA VAL A 138 -12.41 9.10 18.12
C VAL A 138 -12.49 10.57 17.78
N ALA A 139 -13.63 10.98 17.22
CA ALA A 139 -13.96 12.37 16.92
C ALA A 139 -13.59 13.15 18.18
N GLN A 140 -12.47 13.88 18.11
CA GLN A 140 -11.81 14.42 19.30
C GLN A 140 -12.85 15.29 19.97
N SER A 141 -13.44 14.77 21.07
CA SER A 141 -14.64 15.36 21.65
C SER A 141 -14.26 16.79 21.94
N PRO A 142 -14.89 17.77 21.24
CA PRO A 142 -14.29 19.08 21.03
C PRO A 142 -13.90 19.57 22.39
N LYS A 143 -12.58 19.69 22.62
CA LYS A 143 -12.02 19.81 23.97
C LYS A 143 -12.41 21.18 24.45
N LEU A 144 -13.63 21.27 24.98
CA LEU A 144 -14.29 22.48 25.39
C LEU A 144 -13.30 23.16 26.32
N ALA A 145 -12.74 24.26 25.82
CA ALA A 145 -11.74 25.03 26.52
C ALA A 145 -12.45 25.75 27.67
N ALA A 146 -12.79 24.97 28.70
CA ALA A 146 -13.18 25.47 30.01
C ALA A 146 -12.03 26.37 30.45
N GLY A 147 -12.29 27.67 30.39
CA GLY A 147 -11.21 28.63 30.21
C GLY A 147 -10.28 28.72 31.41
N SER A 148 -8.98 28.62 31.16
CA SER A 148 -8.00 29.34 31.96
C SER A 148 -7.83 30.73 31.35
N SER A 149 -8.69 31.65 31.78
CA SER A 149 -8.53 33.09 31.57
C SER A 149 -7.32 33.61 32.34
N THR A 150 -6.11 33.31 31.85
CA THR A 150 -4.91 34.01 32.30
C THR A 150 -4.92 35.40 31.66
N GLN A 151 -5.38 36.40 32.42
CA GLN A 151 -5.17 37.80 32.08
C GLN A 151 -3.67 38.03 31.88
N VAL A 152 -3.27 38.43 30.68
CA VAL A 152 -2.01 39.15 30.49
C VAL A 152 -2.34 40.63 30.72
N PRO A 153 -1.69 41.32 31.66
CA PRO A 153 -1.99 42.72 31.94
C PRO A 153 -1.67 43.60 30.74
N CYS A 154 -2.49 44.64 30.57
CA CYS A 154 -2.33 45.63 29.51
C CYS A 154 -0.93 46.26 29.54
N PHE A 155 -0.29 46.36 28.38
CA PHE A 155 0.84 47.26 28.18
C PHE A 155 0.44 48.34 27.18
N ASP A 156 0.09 49.52 27.69
CA ASP A 156 -0.20 50.69 26.88
C ASP A 156 1.07 51.13 26.13
N GLY A 157 1.01 51.09 24.79
CA GLY A 157 2.21 51.15 23.93
C GLY A 157 1.97 51.80 22.57
N VAL A 158 1.25 52.92 22.56
CA VAL A 158 1.16 53.98 21.52
C VAL A 158 1.70 53.67 20.10
N GLY A 159 0.77 53.54 19.15
CA GLY A 159 0.85 54.29 17.89
C GLY A 159 1.33 53.58 16.62
N ALA A 160 0.38 53.34 15.68
CA ALA A 160 0.41 53.86 14.30
C ALA A 160 -0.86 53.42 13.55
N ALA A 161 -1.51 54.32 12.81
CA ALA A 161 -2.82 54.09 12.19
C ALA A 161 -2.77 54.02 10.66
N CYS A 162 -3.47 53.04 10.08
CA CYS A 162 -4.05 53.02 8.72
C CYS A 162 -4.65 51.61 8.45
N SER A 163 -5.78 51.39 7.77
CA SER A 163 -6.80 52.29 7.20
C SER A 163 -8.16 51.57 7.19
N ALA A 164 -9.26 52.33 7.20
CA ALA A 164 -10.61 51.79 7.08
C ALA A 164 -10.96 51.38 5.63
N GLY A 165 -11.79 50.35 5.46
CA GLY A 165 -12.16 49.81 4.15
C GLY A 165 -13.42 48.93 4.16
N ALA A 166 -14.58 49.57 4.36
CA ALA A 166 -15.98 49.19 4.04
C ALA A 166 -16.46 47.70 4.07
N PRO A 167 -17.62 47.41 4.71
CA PRO A 167 -18.29 46.12 4.57
C PRO A 167 -19.14 46.04 3.29
N HIS A 168 -19.12 44.89 2.59
CA HIS A 168 -20.07 44.58 1.53
C HIS A 168 -20.98 43.42 1.93
N ALA A 169 -22.25 43.74 2.17
CA ALA A 169 -23.31 42.74 2.28
C ALA A 169 -23.71 42.23 0.89
N ALA A 170 -23.82 40.92 0.73
CA ALA A 170 -24.46 40.28 -0.42
C ALA A 170 -25.19 39.00 0.04
N ALA A 171 -26.35 38.75 -0.56
CA ALA A 171 -27.39 37.85 -0.03
C ALA A 171 -27.15 36.35 -0.34
N PRO A 172 -27.79 35.43 0.41
CA PRO A 172 -27.78 33.99 0.10
C PRO A 172 -28.71 33.64 -1.09
N PRO A 173 -28.30 32.71 -1.98
CA PRO A 173 -29.20 32.09 -2.94
C PRO A 173 -30.01 30.93 -2.31
N SER A 174 -31.28 30.85 -2.71
CA SER A 174 -32.31 29.92 -2.18
C SER A 174 -32.09 28.43 -2.52
N PRO A 175 -32.70 27.49 -1.76
CA PRO A 175 -32.68 26.07 -2.09
C PRO A 175 -33.58 25.72 -3.29
N SER A 176 -33.04 24.97 -4.25
CA SER A 176 -33.79 24.42 -5.39
C SER A 176 -34.36 23.03 -5.06
N THR A 177 -35.66 22.86 -5.29
CA THR A 177 -36.41 21.59 -5.14
C THR A 177 -36.63 20.89 -6.49
N CYS A 178 -37.09 19.63 -6.43
CA CYS A 178 -37.39 18.70 -7.54
C CYS A 178 -36.15 18.03 -8.21
N SER A 179 -36.19 16.78 -8.67
CA SER A 179 -37.35 15.90 -8.96
C SER A 179 -37.19 14.43 -8.49
N THR A 180 -38.33 13.74 -8.49
CA THR A 180 -38.59 12.32 -8.17
C THR A 180 -38.05 11.31 -9.20
N PRO A 181 -38.03 9.99 -8.89
CA PRO A 181 -37.28 9.00 -9.67
C PRO A 181 -38.00 8.49 -10.93
N SER A 182 -37.21 8.24 -11.99
CA SER A 182 -37.67 7.55 -13.20
C SER A 182 -37.55 6.03 -13.06
N THR A 183 -38.67 5.38 -12.77
CA THR A 183 -38.86 3.93 -12.94
C THR A 183 -38.74 3.56 -14.43
N MET A 184 -37.65 2.90 -14.82
CA MET A 184 -37.59 2.18 -16.10
C MET A 184 -37.92 0.71 -15.87
N LYS A 185 -39.04 0.28 -16.45
CA LYS A 185 -39.63 -1.06 -16.31
C LYS A 185 -39.75 -1.70 -17.69
N GLY A 186 -39.01 -2.79 -17.91
CA GLY A 186 -39.11 -3.63 -19.10
C GLY A 186 -37.75 -4.09 -19.65
N ARG A 187 -37.66 -5.20 -20.40
CA ARG A 187 -38.68 -6.23 -20.67
C ARG A 187 -38.05 -7.51 -21.25
N SER A 188 -37.79 -8.49 -20.37
CA SER A 188 -37.94 -9.94 -20.67
C SER A 188 -36.99 -10.51 -21.77
N PRO A 189 -37.05 -11.79 -22.20
CA PRO A 189 -35.81 -12.55 -22.47
C PRO A 189 -35.66 -13.00 -23.94
N ALA A 190 -34.49 -13.52 -24.28
CA ALA A 190 -34.33 -14.45 -25.39
C ALA A 190 -33.14 -15.40 -25.13
N GLU A 191 -33.41 -16.69 -25.15
CA GLU A 191 -32.42 -17.74 -25.36
C GLU A 191 -31.81 -17.61 -26.76
N SER A 192 -30.55 -18.02 -26.95
CA SER A 192 -30.21 -19.15 -27.85
C SER A 192 -28.69 -19.32 -28.05
N PRO A 193 -28.22 -20.50 -28.49
CA PRO A 193 -26.85 -20.95 -28.22
C PRO A 193 -25.96 -21.08 -29.47
N SER A 194 -24.82 -21.77 -29.29
CA SER A 194 -23.98 -22.43 -30.31
C SER A 194 -23.08 -21.46 -31.11
N SER A 195 -21.83 -21.73 -31.49
CA SER A 195 -21.02 -22.95 -31.65
C SER A 195 -19.61 -22.50 -32.08
N SER A 196 -18.65 -23.45 -32.12
CA SER A 196 -17.43 -23.37 -32.95
C SER A 196 -16.32 -22.41 -32.50
N SER A 197 -15.03 -22.69 -32.67
CA SER A 197 -14.36 -23.82 -33.34
C SER A 197 -13.14 -24.33 -32.57
N ALA A 198 -12.77 -25.60 -32.80
CA ALA A 198 -11.57 -26.21 -32.25
C ALA A 198 -10.26 -25.62 -32.81
N SER A 199 -9.17 -25.74 -32.04
CA SER A 199 -7.78 -25.77 -32.51
C SER A 199 -6.90 -26.58 -31.55
N PRO A 200 -6.65 -27.87 -31.83
CA PRO A 200 -5.54 -28.62 -31.24
C PRO A 200 -4.32 -28.58 -32.16
N CYS A 201 -3.11 -28.54 -31.60
CA CYS A 201 -1.97 -29.32 -32.09
C CYS A 201 -0.79 -29.30 -31.10
N PRO A 202 -0.09 -30.43 -30.89
CA PRO A 202 1.09 -30.52 -30.03
C PRO A 202 2.39 -30.34 -30.84
N VAL A 203 3.49 -30.02 -30.14
CA VAL A 203 4.85 -30.31 -30.62
C VAL A 203 5.72 -30.76 -29.46
N ALA A 204 6.09 -32.04 -29.47
CA ALA A 204 7.15 -32.55 -28.61
C ALA A 204 8.51 -32.19 -29.24
N GLY A 205 9.44 -31.68 -28.44
CA GLY A 205 10.80 -31.33 -28.86
C GLY A 205 11.83 -31.88 -27.88
N ALA A 206 12.25 -33.12 -28.09
CA ALA A 206 13.44 -33.67 -27.44
C ALA A 206 14.69 -33.33 -28.26
N SER A 207 15.82 -33.00 -27.61
CA SER A 207 17.17 -33.45 -28.05
C SER A 207 18.33 -32.95 -27.17
N SER A 208 19.34 -33.83 -27.07
CA SER A 208 20.78 -33.53 -26.95
C SER A 208 21.36 -33.07 -25.61
N ALA A 209 21.88 -34.05 -24.86
CA ALA A 209 23.05 -33.90 -24.01
C ALA A 209 24.34 -33.67 -24.85
N SER A 210 25.34 -32.95 -24.32
CA SER A 210 26.77 -33.15 -24.65
C SER A 210 27.75 -32.32 -23.79
N SER A 211 28.49 -33.02 -22.92
CA SER A 211 29.96 -32.98 -22.81
C SER A 211 30.74 -31.79 -22.20
N THR A 212 31.40 -32.15 -21.10
CA THR A 212 32.85 -32.00 -20.78
C THR A 212 33.36 -30.91 -19.80
N PRO A 213 34.32 -31.27 -18.91
CA PRO A 213 34.77 -30.42 -17.81
C PRO A 213 36.08 -29.66 -18.10
N THR A 214 36.20 -28.43 -17.59
CA THR A 214 37.48 -27.70 -17.60
C THR A 214 38.16 -27.70 -16.24
N ARG A 215 39.25 -28.45 -16.22
CA ARG A 215 40.26 -28.63 -15.18
C ARG A 215 41.17 -27.38 -15.07
N MET A 216 41.45 -26.86 -13.86
CA MET A 216 42.82 -26.75 -13.29
C MET A 216 42.99 -25.75 -12.12
N SER A 217 43.88 -26.18 -11.21
CA SER A 217 44.81 -25.40 -10.37
C SER A 217 44.33 -24.76 -9.07
N ALA A 218 44.85 -25.34 -7.98
CA ALA A 218 45.01 -24.69 -6.69
C ALA A 218 46.14 -23.65 -6.72
N GLU A 219 46.09 -22.69 -5.79
CA GLU A 219 47.29 -22.32 -5.03
C GLU A 219 46.91 -22.03 -3.57
N ALA A 220 47.67 -22.59 -2.64
CA ALA A 220 47.45 -22.44 -1.20
C ALA A 220 48.43 -21.44 -0.61
N LYS A 221 47.96 -20.55 0.27
CA LYS A 221 48.81 -19.88 1.27
C LYS A 221 48.21 -19.96 2.66
N GLU A 222 48.61 -21.03 3.34
CA GLU A 222 48.39 -21.29 4.76
C GLU A 222 49.36 -20.46 5.61
N SER A 223 48.84 -19.77 6.63
CA SER A 223 49.55 -19.44 7.89
C SER A 223 48.56 -18.88 8.93
N LYS A 224 48.61 -19.17 10.23
CA LYS A 224 49.13 -20.33 11.00
C LYS A 224 48.67 -20.17 12.47
N ALA A 225 48.35 -21.28 13.15
CA ALA A 225 48.15 -21.40 14.63
C ALA A 225 46.92 -20.64 15.22
N ALA A 226 46.28 -21.05 16.33
CA ALA A 226 46.25 -22.27 17.18
C ALA A 226 45.13 -22.06 18.25
N ALA A 227 44.60 -22.99 19.03
CA ALA A 227 44.53 -24.47 19.12
C ALA A 227 43.59 -24.79 20.32
N ALA A 228 42.97 -25.96 20.54
CA ALA A 228 42.68 -27.19 19.79
C ALA A 228 41.62 -27.97 20.60
N GLY A 229 40.76 -28.80 19.98
CA GLY A 229 39.72 -29.54 20.71
C GLY A 229 38.93 -30.51 19.83
N LYS A 230 39.42 -31.76 19.73
CA LYS A 230 38.75 -32.96 19.16
C LYS A 230 37.62 -33.42 20.13
N ALA A 231 36.68 -34.34 19.88
CA ALA A 231 36.34 -35.29 18.80
C ALA A 231 34.90 -35.81 19.07
N ASP A 232 34.15 -36.52 18.20
CA ASP A 232 34.10 -36.66 16.74
C ASP A 232 32.77 -37.41 16.44
N SER A 233 31.95 -37.01 15.45
CA SER A 233 30.82 -37.84 14.95
C SER A 233 30.36 -37.43 13.54
N ASN A 234 30.65 -38.28 12.56
CA ASN A 234 30.10 -38.17 11.21
C ASN A 234 28.64 -38.64 11.19
N TYR A 235 27.76 -37.86 10.58
CA TYR A 235 26.72 -38.46 9.74
C TYR A 235 26.70 -37.79 8.36
N PHE A 236 27.03 -38.61 7.38
CA PHE A 236 26.99 -38.33 5.95
C PHE A 236 25.63 -38.79 5.43
N ILE A 237 24.84 -37.91 4.81
CA ILE A 237 23.94 -38.21 3.69
C ILE A 237 23.94 -36.97 2.79
N GLY A 238 24.20 -37.15 1.49
CA GLY A 238 24.14 -36.12 0.48
C GLY A 238 22.76 -36.02 -0.19
N GLY A 239 22.60 -35.02 -1.05
CA GLY A 239 21.36 -34.72 -1.74
C GLY A 239 21.51 -33.41 -2.49
N ASP A 240 22.22 -33.45 -3.62
CA ASP A 240 22.24 -32.35 -4.59
C ASP A 240 20.90 -32.33 -5.35
N ASP A 241 19.83 -31.99 -4.64
CA ASP A 241 18.52 -31.74 -5.22
C ASP A 241 18.57 -30.40 -5.97
N GLU A 242 18.99 -30.48 -7.23
CA GLU A 242 18.75 -29.47 -8.25
C GLU A 242 17.24 -29.36 -8.51
N LEU A 243 16.55 -28.70 -7.57
CA LEU A 243 15.17 -28.32 -7.72
C LEU A 243 15.11 -27.24 -8.80
N ASP A 244 14.76 -27.70 -10.01
CA ASP A 244 14.10 -26.92 -11.03
C ASP A 244 12.78 -26.41 -10.40
N VAL A 245 12.89 -25.34 -9.61
CA VAL A 245 11.74 -24.61 -9.07
C VAL A 245 11.13 -23.91 -10.26
N ALA A 246 10.22 -24.64 -10.92
CA ALA A 246 9.18 -24.01 -11.69
C ALA A 246 8.61 -22.88 -10.83
N GLU A 247 8.68 -21.64 -11.33
CA GLU A 247 7.90 -20.50 -10.83
C GLU A 247 6.41 -20.80 -11.09
N GLU A 248 5.89 -21.82 -10.42
CA GLU A 248 4.49 -21.89 -10.07
C GLU A 248 4.24 -20.61 -9.27
N ASP A 249 3.52 -19.65 -9.88
CA ASP A 249 2.94 -18.45 -9.26
C ASP A 249 1.91 -18.86 -8.19
N PHE A 250 2.38 -19.60 -7.19
CA PHE A 250 1.61 -20.12 -6.08
C PHE A 250 1.44 -18.99 -5.08
N CYS A 251 0.61 -18.00 -5.46
CA CYS A 251 -0.20 -17.26 -4.50
C CYS A 251 -0.76 -18.30 -3.52
N PRO A 252 -0.27 -18.38 -2.27
CA PRO A 252 -0.81 -19.34 -1.33
C PRO A 252 -2.27 -18.95 -1.16
N SER A 253 -3.17 -19.81 -1.65
CA SER A 253 -4.60 -19.54 -1.52
C SER A 253 -4.87 -19.41 -0.04
N ILE A 254 -5.15 -18.19 0.41
CA ILE A 254 -5.62 -17.89 1.75
C ILE A 254 -6.95 -18.64 1.89
N VAL A 255 -6.85 -19.87 2.39
CA VAL A 255 -8.00 -20.69 2.73
C VAL A 255 -8.61 -20.00 3.94
N PRO A 256 -9.84 -19.47 3.87
CA PRO A 256 -10.43 -18.85 5.04
C PRO A 256 -10.62 -19.93 6.10
N GLU A 257 -9.83 -19.86 7.17
CA GLU A 257 -9.99 -20.73 8.32
C GLU A 257 -11.33 -20.40 8.97
N VAL A 258 -12.31 -21.29 8.80
CA VAL A 258 -13.69 -21.03 9.19
C VAL A 258 -13.82 -21.18 10.71
N PHE A 259 -13.61 -20.08 11.43
CA PHE A 259 -13.99 -19.98 12.84
C PHE A 259 -15.52 -20.04 12.98
N THR A 260 -16.02 -21.20 13.39
CA THR A 260 -17.41 -21.47 13.79
C THR A 260 -17.62 -21.28 15.29
#